data_AF-A0AAI9V2J2-F1
#
_entry.id   AF-A0AAI9V2J2-F1
#
_cell.length_a   1.000
_cell.length_b   1.000
_cell.length_c   1.000
_cell.angle_alpha   90.00
_cell.angle_beta   90.00
_cell.angle_gamma   90.00
#
_symmetry.space_group_name_H-M   'P 1'
#
loop_
_entity.id
_entity.type
_entity.pdbx_description
1 polymer ?
#
loop_
_entity_poly.entity_id
_entity_poly.type
_entity_poly.pdbx_seq_one_letter_code
_entity_poly.pdbx_strand_id
1 'polypeptide(L)'
;MSLSLSPLLDALPTDFVPESSGLVHPRPTVTASPASSIWRDLPEAVFRQHVVALEKLTNAVPVDAKSFPLPSQLTASSDGSARARAKVLADGSPETIVTDVHHRESAEQLRNPRPRLLTIATEQRLADDIAYLVAVGEGAQSVAAATVQESRIKVDVATGGLDGGPNQDQQALPAASLKVTIASADAIEPNSQAFLRSVFQILSAPPLAKPLHSLLDLVIRHHQARLLNRLRSAKWKKPTYLARTHKKPLYADFANLIHRAQFLYSKRESTARAELESQLSEMAALLEAFETESDDHEKLVEIAKSSYQLCASPLIANYLERLQAIRATAQIQACLKTLRQLEKIAAYYRICQTLTDLSHTRPIVFNSAKLVFLPPYEAVPLTLAYQPWAKSTHVHAEVILSVHHDLEKSDSPWHKPRCLGASKYFCYLCFLFIRHHGTYFAANTHGACYDQWTIPDLADYPQPLADHYRKVVRAMDEEVQHQTHGATWRPEPMTSRENLIGLIDG
;
A
#
# COMPACT_ATOMS: atom_id res chain seq x y z
N MET A 1 -38.57 -5.10 32.27
CA MET A 1 -37.44 -4.73 33.15
C MET A 1 -36.18 -4.82 32.31
N SER A 2 -35.70 -3.64 31.91
CA SER A 2 -34.58 -3.43 30.99
C SER A 2 -33.30 -3.40 31.80
N LEU A 3 -32.34 -4.26 31.48
CA LEU A 3 -30.98 -4.22 32.02
C LEU A 3 -30.07 -3.70 30.93
N SER A 4 -29.82 -2.39 31.02
CA SER A 4 -28.80 -1.64 30.30
C SER A 4 -27.41 -2.17 30.66
N LEU A 5 -26.65 -2.62 29.67
CA LEU A 5 -25.22 -2.88 29.78
C LEU A 5 -24.47 -1.73 29.10
N SER A 6 -24.20 -0.68 29.86
CA SER A 6 -23.20 0.34 29.54
C SER A 6 -22.65 0.91 30.84
N PRO A 7 -21.41 0.52 31.21
CA PRO A 7 -20.52 1.49 31.85
C PRO A 7 -19.03 1.23 31.50
N LEU A 8 -18.68 1.08 30.23
CA LEU A 8 -17.27 0.98 29.79
C LEU A 8 -16.86 2.00 28.71
N LEU A 9 -17.78 2.88 28.29
CA LEU A 9 -17.53 3.95 27.32
C LEU A 9 -17.26 5.32 27.95
N ASP A 10 -17.49 5.50 29.25
CA ASP A 10 -17.30 6.78 29.97
C ASP A 10 -15.89 6.97 30.56
N ALA A 11 -14.91 6.15 30.17
CA ALA A 11 -13.54 6.20 30.70
C ALA A 11 -12.47 6.46 29.63
N LEU A 12 -12.83 7.13 28.53
CA LEU A 12 -11.82 7.74 27.66
C LEU A 12 -11.42 9.10 28.28
N PRO A 13 -10.13 9.33 28.59
CA PRO A 13 -9.69 10.63 29.09
C PRO A 13 -9.98 11.70 28.02
N THR A 14 -10.89 12.61 28.33
CA THR A 14 -11.21 13.80 27.52
C THR A 14 -10.18 14.92 27.65
N ASP A 15 -9.10 14.72 28.43
CA ASP A 15 -8.01 15.68 28.57
C ASP A 15 -6.94 15.46 27.47
N PHE A 16 -7.33 15.68 26.23
CA PHE A 16 -6.37 15.99 25.18
C PHE A 16 -6.02 17.48 25.29
N VAL A 17 -4.88 17.77 25.92
CA VAL A 17 -4.18 19.03 25.65
C VAL A 17 -3.87 19.02 24.15
N PRO A 18 -4.36 20.00 23.36
CA PRO A 18 -3.96 20.10 21.97
C PRO A 18 -2.47 20.45 21.97
N GLU A 19 -1.60 19.47 21.73
CA GLU A 19 -0.33 19.77 21.07
C GLU A 19 -0.70 20.56 19.82
N SER A 20 -0.07 21.73 19.67
CA SER A 20 -0.52 22.80 18.79
C SER A 20 -1.02 22.26 17.45
N SER A 21 -2.18 22.77 17.04
CA SER A 21 -2.67 22.74 15.67
C SER A 21 -1.73 23.55 14.78
N GLY A 22 -0.48 23.11 14.65
CA GLY A 22 0.41 23.55 13.60
C GLY A 22 -0.22 23.11 12.30
N LEU A 23 -0.69 24.06 11.51
CA LEU A 23 -0.99 23.83 10.10
C LEU A 23 0.24 23.15 9.50
N VAL A 24 0.11 21.88 9.12
CA VAL A 24 1.18 21.13 8.50
C VAL A 24 1.40 21.73 7.12
N HIS A 25 2.30 22.71 7.04
CA HIS A 25 2.62 23.38 5.79
C HIS A 25 3.30 22.37 4.84
N PRO A 26 2.85 22.28 3.58
CA PRO A 26 3.55 21.47 2.58
C PRO A 26 5.01 21.91 2.46
N ARG A 27 5.89 20.94 2.20
CA ARG A 27 7.32 21.19 2.02
C ARG A 27 7.57 21.76 0.61
N PRO A 28 8.46 22.75 0.44
CA PRO A 28 8.85 23.20 -0.89
C PRO A 28 9.42 22.06 -1.73
N THR A 29 8.95 21.94 -2.97
CA THR A 29 9.33 20.85 -3.90
C THR A 29 10.63 21.14 -4.63
N VAL A 30 10.94 22.41 -4.87
CA VAL A 30 12.13 22.85 -5.62
C VAL A 30 12.88 23.86 -4.76
N THR A 31 14.01 23.43 -4.21
CA THR A 31 14.91 24.29 -3.43
C THR A 31 16.36 24.23 -3.90
N ALA A 32 16.72 23.23 -4.71
CA ALA A 32 18.07 23.11 -5.26
C ALA A 32 18.39 24.21 -6.28
N SER A 33 19.67 24.58 -6.35
CA SER A 33 20.19 25.42 -7.44
C SER A 33 20.35 24.60 -8.73
N PRO A 34 20.42 25.23 -9.92
CA PRO A 34 20.66 24.51 -11.18
C PRO A 34 21.93 23.62 -11.17
N ALA A 35 22.96 24.01 -10.44
CA ALA A 35 24.22 23.26 -10.35
C ALA A 35 24.11 22.01 -9.45
N SER A 36 23.27 22.06 -8.41
CA SER A 36 23.06 20.98 -7.44
C SER A 36 21.80 20.15 -7.72
N SER A 37 20.98 20.57 -8.68
CA SER A 37 19.71 19.94 -9.06
C SER A 37 19.86 18.48 -9.48
N ILE A 38 18.86 17.65 -9.17
CA ILE A 38 18.74 16.28 -9.69
C ILE A 38 18.40 16.25 -11.19
N TRP A 39 17.90 17.37 -11.72
CA TRP A 39 17.54 17.58 -13.13
C TRP A 39 18.67 18.22 -13.95
N ARG A 40 19.87 18.38 -13.36
CA ARG A 40 21.02 19.03 -14.02
C ARG A 40 21.38 18.39 -15.37
N ASP A 41 21.45 17.05 -15.38
CA ASP A 41 21.97 16.31 -16.54
C ASP A 41 20.86 15.88 -17.53
N LEU A 42 19.62 15.82 -17.04
CA LEU A 42 18.40 15.61 -17.83
C LEU A 42 17.37 16.64 -17.33
N PRO A 43 17.13 17.73 -18.08
CA PRO A 43 16.17 18.74 -17.66
C PRO A 43 14.79 18.15 -17.45
N GLU A 44 14.10 18.53 -16.36
CA GLU A 44 12.77 17.99 -16.01
C GLU A 44 11.76 18.16 -17.16
N ALA A 45 11.83 19.28 -17.89
CA ALA A 45 10.98 19.52 -19.06
C ALA A 45 11.16 18.48 -20.18
N VAL A 46 12.38 17.97 -20.39
CA VAL A 46 12.67 16.94 -21.39
C VAL A 46 12.12 15.59 -20.94
N PHE A 47 12.39 15.20 -19.70
CA PHE A 47 11.80 13.99 -19.10
C PHE A 47 10.27 14.01 -19.21
N ARG A 48 9.64 15.15 -18.87
CA ARG A 48 8.18 15.34 -18.99
C ARG A 48 7.67 15.20 -20.41
N GLN A 49 8.41 15.71 -21.39
CA GLN A 49 8.04 15.56 -22.80
C GLN A 49 7.98 14.09 -23.21
N HIS A 50 8.94 13.27 -22.75
CA HIS A 50 8.93 11.83 -23.00
C HIS A 50 7.77 11.12 -22.29
N VAL A 51 7.51 11.47 -21.03
CA VAL A 51 6.35 10.94 -20.27
C VAL A 51 5.03 11.27 -20.96
N VAL A 52 4.82 12.52 -21.39
CA VAL A 52 3.60 12.94 -22.11
C VAL A 52 3.46 12.19 -23.45
N ALA A 53 4.57 11.94 -24.16
CA ALA A 53 4.56 11.17 -25.38
C ALA A 53 4.15 9.71 -25.12
N LEU A 54 4.71 9.09 -24.08
CA LEU A 54 4.34 7.73 -23.66
C LEU A 54 2.87 7.64 -23.26
N GLU A 55 2.38 8.61 -22.48
CA GLU A 55 1.01 8.65 -22.01
C GLU A 55 0.01 8.72 -23.17
N LYS A 56 0.29 9.57 -24.17
CA LYS A 56 -0.50 9.69 -25.41
C LYS A 56 -0.60 8.38 -26.18
N LEU A 57 0.53 7.69 -26.34
CA LEU A 57 0.60 6.48 -27.17
C LEU A 57 -0.01 5.25 -26.50
N THR A 58 0.02 5.22 -25.17
CA THR A 58 -0.38 4.03 -24.39
C THR A 58 -1.73 4.18 -23.71
N ASN A 59 -2.43 5.30 -23.92
CA ASN A 59 -3.62 5.68 -23.15
C ASN A 59 -3.35 5.67 -21.64
N ALA A 60 -2.21 6.26 -21.28
CA ALA A 60 -1.66 6.30 -19.93
C ALA A 60 -1.36 4.93 -19.30
N VAL A 61 -1.23 3.84 -20.08
CA VAL A 61 -0.95 2.49 -19.53
C VAL A 61 0.19 1.82 -20.31
N PRO A 62 1.45 2.21 -20.06
CA PRO A 62 2.61 1.63 -20.74
C PRO A 62 2.84 0.15 -20.46
N VAL A 63 2.41 -0.36 -19.30
CA VAL A 63 2.55 -1.78 -18.93
C VAL A 63 1.28 -2.30 -18.27
N ASP A 64 1.05 -3.61 -18.36
CA ASP A 64 -0.02 -4.25 -17.60
C ASP A 64 0.23 -4.20 -16.09
N ALA A 65 -0.85 -4.27 -15.32
CA ALA A 65 -0.75 -4.42 -13.88
C ALA A 65 -0.02 -5.74 -13.53
N LYS A 66 1.03 -5.65 -12.72
CA LYS A 66 1.90 -6.77 -12.35
C LYS A 66 2.17 -6.77 -10.85
N SER A 67 2.37 -7.97 -10.33
CA SER A 67 2.85 -8.22 -8.97
C SER A 67 4.11 -9.07 -9.06
N PHE A 68 5.10 -8.76 -8.23
CA PHE A 68 6.39 -9.42 -8.22
C PHE A 68 6.53 -10.19 -6.90
N PRO A 69 6.96 -11.46 -6.94
CA PRO A 69 7.12 -12.26 -5.73
C PRO A 69 8.24 -11.69 -4.87
N LEU A 70 7.99 -11.52 -3.58
CA LEU A 70 9.03 -11.08 -2.64
C LEU A 70 10.18 -12.10 -2.60
N PRO A 71 11.43 -11.66 -2.38
CA PRO A 71 12.57 -12.57 -2.21
C PRO A 71 12.31 -13.54 -1.05
N SER A 72 12.35 -14.84 -1.33
CA SER A 72 12.32 -15.88 -0.30
C SER A 72 13.71 -15.96 0.35
N GLN A 73 13.78 -16.06 1.69
CA GLN A 73 15.04 -16.10 2.45
C GLN A 73 15.93 -17.34 2.16
N LEU A 74 15.60 -18.17 1.15
CA LEU A 74 16.18 -19.51 0.93
C LEU A 74 17.25 -19.59 -0.16
N THR A 75 17.69 -18.50 -0.78
CA THR A 75 18.72 -18.56 -1.83
C THR A 75 20.08 -18.01 -1.36
N ALA A 76 20.63 -18.65 -0.32
CA ALA A 76 22.08 -18.66 -0.12
C ALA A 76 22.61 -20.03 -0.56
N SER A 77 22.63 -20.29 -1.87
CA SER A 77 23.37 -21.43 -2.40
C SER A 77 24.85 -21.07 -2.41
N SER A 78 25.60 -21.75 -1.54
CA SER A 78 27.04 -21.90 -1.65
C SER A 78 27.39 -22.44 -3.03
N ASP A 79 28.12 -21.66 -3.81
CA ASP A 79 29.24 -22.20 -4.59
C ASP A 79 30.17 -21.07 -5.00
N GLY A 80 31.37 -21.08 -4.42
CA GLY A 80 32.45 -20.21 -4.80
C GLY A 80 33.12 -20.73 -6.06
N SER A 81 33.08 -19.96 -7.14
CA SER A 81 34.16 -19.94 -8.13
C SER A 81 34.06 -18.67 -8.99
N ALA A 82 35.11 -17.85 -8.91
CA ALA A 82 35.28 -16.67 -9.74
C ALA A 82 35.88 -17.07 -11.10
N ARG A 83 35.21 -16.73 -12.22
CA ARG A 83 35.81 -15.99 -13.36
C ARG A 83 34.86 -15.83 -14.56
N ALA A 84 35.01 -14.66 -15.19
CA ALA A 84 34.94 -14.37 -16.63
C ALA A 84 33.65 -13.77 -17.25
N ARG A 85 33.77 -12.47 -17.54
CA ARG A 85 33.50 -11.76 -18.82
C ARG A 85 32.36 -12.23 -19.76
N ALA A 86 31.48 -11.25 -20.00
CA ALA A 86 30.90 -10.80 -21.29
C ALA A 86 29.78 -11.61 -21.96
N LYS A 87 28.58 -11.01 -22.07
CA LYS A 87 28.03 -10.39 -23.31
C LYS A 87 26.60 -9.93 -23.05
N VAL A 88 26.33 -8.66 -23.37
CA VAL A 88 24.98 -8.12 -23.54
C VAL A 88 24.42 -8.74 -24.82
N LEU A 89 23.37 -9.54 -24.70
CA LEU A 89 22.43 -9.85 -25.76
C LEU A 89 21.06 -10.12 -25.14
N ALA A 90 20.06 -9.57 -25.81
CA ALA A 90 18.67 -9.51 -25.41
C ALA A 90 18.07 -10.90 -25.22
N ASP A 91 17.55 -11.18 -24.02
CA ASP A 91 16.22 -11.77 -23.85
C ASP A 91 15.72 -11.54 -22.42
N GLY A 92 14.42 -11.29 -22.29
CA GLY A 92 13.78 -11.02 -21.00
C GLY A 92 13.71 -12.28 -20.13
N SER A 93 14.55 -12.35 -19.09
CA SER A 93 14.48 -13.33 -18.01
C SER A 93 14.49 -12.63 -16.64
N PRO A 94 13.77 -13.14 -15.61
CA PRO A 94 13.70 -12.52 -14.27
C PRO A 94 14.97 -12.68 -13.42
N GLU A 95 16.02 -13.30 -13.93
CA GLU A 95 17.13 -13.80 -13.10
C GLU A 95 18.20 -12.75 -12.74
N THR A 96 18.16 -11.55 -13.31
CA THR A 96 19.07 -10.45 -12.93
C THR A 96 18.67 -9.70 -11.65
N ILE A 97 17.56 -10.09 -11.00
CA ILE A 97 16.92 -9.34 -9.91
C ILE A 97 17.53 -9.62 -8.53
N VAL A 98 18.27 -10.72 -8.37
CA VAL A 98 18.65 -11.23 -7.03
C VAL A 98 20.01 -10.73 -6.54
N THR A 99 20.91 -10.28 -7.42
CA THR A 99 22.32 -10.04 -7.03
C THR A 99 22.59 -8.72 -6.30
N ASP A 100 21.76 -7.68 -6.47
CA ASP A 100 22.09 -6.34 -5.95
C ASP A 100 21.60 -6.09 -4.51
N VAL A 101 20.44 -6.66 -4.14
CA VAL A 101 19.91 -6.57 -2.76
C VAL A 101 20.77 -7.37 -1.78
N HIS A 102 21.24 -8.56 -2.18
CA HIS A 102 22.09 -9.41 -1.34
C HIS A 102 23.49 -8.84 -1.11
N HIS A 103 24.05 -8.09 -2.07
CA HIS A 103 25.36 -7.47 -1.91
C HIS A 103 25.37 -6.38 -0.83
N ARG A 104 24.26 -5.64 -0.68
CA ARG A 104 24.13 -4.61 0.35
C ARG A 104 23.72 -5.17 1.71
N GLU A 105 22.86 -6.21 1.74
CA GLU A 105 22.59 -6.96 2.99
C GLU A 105 23.88 -7.55 3.57
N SER A 106 24.75 -8.11 2.74
CA SER A 106 26.04 -8.66 3.19
C SER A 106 26.98 -7.59 3.77
N ALA A 107 26.96 -6.36 3.23
CA ALA A 107 27.78 -5.26 3.72
C ALA A 107 27.25 -4.63 5.02
N GLU A 108 25.92 -4.59 5.22
CA GLU A 108 25.30 -4.09 6.46
C GLU A 108 25.21 -5.14 7.57
N GLN A 109 24.99 -6.43 7.25
CA GLN A 109 25.01 -7.53 8.21
C GLN A 109 26.39 -7.72 8.86
N LEU A 110 27.47 -7.40 8.14
CA LEU A 110 28.83 -7.47 8.68
C LEU A 110 29.11 -6.46 9.81
N ARG A 111 28.24 -5.46 10.04
CA ARG A 111 28.50 -4.38 11.01
C ARG A 111 27.56 -4.35 12.23
N ASN A 112 26.49 -5.15 12.31
CA ASN A 112 25.64 -5.23 13.51
C ASN A 112 24.86 -6.56 13.59
N PRO A 113 25.15 -7.44 14.56
CA PRO A 113 24.77 -8.85 14.53
C PRO A 113 23.42 -9.12 15.21
N ARG A 114 22.33 -8.45 14.80
CA ARG A 114 20.98 -8.82 15.29
C ARG A 114 19.97 -9.06 14.17
N PRO A 115 19.26 -10.21 14.19
CA PRO A 115 18.24 -10.51 13.20
C PRO A 115 16.96 -9.69 13.47
N ARG A 116 16.36 -9.21 12.38
CA ARG A 116 15.02 -8.62 12.36
C ARG A 116 13.97 -9.63 12.83
N LEU A 117 12.96 -9.23 13.60
CA LEU A 117 11.88 -10.13 14.04
C LEU A 117 10.81 -10.29 12.96
N LEU A 118 10.64 -9.27 12.11
CA LEU A 118 9.75 -9.31 10.97
C LEU A 118 10.47 -9.87 9.74
N THR A 119 9.83 -10.83 9.08
CA THR A 119 10.24 -11.25 7.72
C THR A 119 9.94 -10.11 6.73
N ILE A 120 10.57 -10.14 5.55
CA ILE A 120 10.29 -9.16 4.48
C ILE A 120 8.80 -9.21 4.11
N ALA A 121 8.21 -10.40 4.03
CA ALA A 121 6.79 -10.58 3.74
C ALA A 121 5.87 -9.96 4.80
N THR A 122 6.20 -10.14 6.08
CA THR A 122 5.44 -9.50 7.17
C THR A 122 5.60 -7.98 7.17
N GLU A 123 6.80 -7.47 6.90
CA GLU A 123 7.07 -6.02 6.80
C GLU A 123 6.28 -5.39 5.64
N GLN A 124 6.32 -5.99 4.45
CA GLN A 124 5.54 -5.56 3.28
C GLN A 124 4.04 -5.57 3.57
N ARG A 125 3.51 -6.69 4.11
CA ARG A 125 2.08 -6.82 4.40
C ARG A 125 1.61 -5.78 5.41
N LEU A 126 2.38 -5.58 6.50
CA LEU A 126 2.05 -4.59 7.51
C LEU A 126 2.06 -3.17 6.95
N ALA A 127 3.04 -2.85 6.09
CA ALA A 127 3.10 -1.55 5.42
C ALA A 127 1.90 -1.34 4.47
N ASP A 128 1.53 -2.34 3.66
CA ASP A 128 0.37 -2.28 2.77
C ASP A 128 -0.93 -2.08 3.55
N ASP A 129 -1.11 -2.85 4.62
CA ASP A 129 -2.30 -2.80 5.47
C ASP A 129 -2.47 -1.43 6.14
N ILE A 130 -1.38 -0.87 6.67
CA ILE A 130 -1.39 0.48 7.26
C ILE A 130 -1.71 1.53 6.19
N ALA A 131 -1.05 1.46 5.03
CA ALA A 131 -1.32 2.40 3.94
C ALA A 131 -2.79 2.35 3.51
N TYR A 132 -3.38 1.14 3.44
CA TYR A 132 -4.79 0.94 3.11
C TYR A 132 -5.74 1.60 4.12
N LEU A 133 -5.46 1.44 5.42
CA LEU A 133 -6.24 2.04 6.51
C LEU A 133 -6.13 3.56 6.56
N VAL A 134 -4.99 4.15 6.19
CA VAL A 134 -4.83 5.61 6.17
C VAL A 134 -5.52 6.26 4.96
N ALA A 135 -5.70 5.51 3.88
CA ALA A 135 -6.42 6.00 2.70
C ALA A 135 -7.94 6.04 2.95
N VAL A 136 -8.46 7.12 3.54
CA VAL A 136 -9.90 7.21 3.91
C VAL A 136 -10.75 7.86 2.81
N GLY A 137 -10.19 8.82 2.09
CA GLY A 137 -10.86 9.54 1.01
C GLY A 137 -10.86 8.83 -0.35
N GLU A 138 -11.15 9.63 -1.37
CA GLU A 138 -11.29 9.19 -2.76
C GLU A 138 -10.35 9.94 -3.71
N GLY A 139 -10.19 9.39 -4.91
CA GLY A 139 -9.34 9.97 -5.95
C GLY A 139 -7.85 9.63 -5.82
N ALA A 140 -7.05 10.30 -6.62
CA ALA A 140 -5.58 10.19 -6.60
C ALA A 140 -4.97 10.85 -5.35
N GLN A 141 -5.66 11.84 -4.80
CA GLN A 141 -5.31 12.60 -3.60
C GLN A 141 -5.34 11.75 -2.31
N SER A 142 -6.17 10.70 -2.28
CA SER A 142 -6.26 9.79 -1.14
C SER A 142 -5.40 8.53 -1.27
N VAL A 143 -4.27 8.61 -1.96
CA VAL A 143 -3.28 7.52 -2.00
C VAL A 143 -2.27 7.74 -0.89
N ALA A 144 -2.21 6.79 0.03
CA ALA A 144 -1.19 6.72 1.06
C ALA A 144 -0.18 5.60 0.78
N ALA A 145 1.02 5.79 1.29
CA ALA A 145 2.07 4.80 1.37
C ALA A 145 2.64 4.76 2.80
N ALA A 146 3.23 3.62 3.19
CA ALA A 146 3.86 3.48 4.49
C ALA A 146 5.15 2.66 4.43
N THR A 147 6.01 2.85 5.41
CA THR A 147 7.13 1.97 5.74
C THR A 147 7.04 1.50 7.18
N VAL A 148 7.64 0.34 7.44
CA VAL A 148 7.73 -0.25 8.77
C VAL A 148 9.20 -0.49 9.09
N GLN A 149 9.64 -0.03 10.26
CA GLN A 149 11.01 -0.21 10.74
C GLN A 149 11.00 -0.79 12.15
N GLU A 150 11.85 -1.78 12.38
CA GLU A 150 12.09 -2.33 13.71
C GLU A 150 13.23 -1.56 14.40
N SER A 151 13.13 -1.41 15.71
CA SER A 151 14.22 -0.85 16.51
C SER A 151 15.42 -1.79 16.52
N ARG A 152 16.61 -1.21 16.36
CA ARG A 152 17.89 -1.88 16.60
C ARG A 152 18.04 -1.98 18.11
N ILE A 153 17.79 -3.17 18.66
CA ILE A 153 17.97 -3.39 20.10
C ILE A 153 19.45 -3.19 20.42
N LYS A 154 19.82 -2.11 21.13
CA LYS A 154 21.16 -1.94 21.68
C LYS A 154 21.38 -3.01 22.74
N VAL A 155 22.38 -3.87 22.57
CA VAL A 155 23.01 -4.51 23.73
C VAL A 155 23.84 -3.40 24.34
N ASP A 156 23.59 -3.07 25.61
CA ASP A 156 24.65 -2.48 26.41
C ASP A 156 25.76 -3.52 26.46
N VAL A 157 26.72 -3.37 25.55
CA VAL A 157 27.98 -4.12 25.61
C VAL A 157 28.56 -3.71 26.95
N ALA A 158 28.53 -4.65 27.88
CA ALA A 158 29.14 -4.54 29.18
C ALA A 158 30.50 -3.85 29.03
N THR A 159 30.59 -2.60 29.48
CA THR A 159 31.82 -2.12 30.05
C THR A 159 32.04 -3.01 31.27
N GLY A 160 32.76 -4.11 31.06
CA GLY A 160 33.43 -4.85 32.12
C GLY A 160 34.44 -3.93 32.80
N GLY A 161 33.94 -3.01 33.61
CA GLY A 161 34.66 -2.40 34.71
C GLY A 161 34.20 -3.15 35.95
N LEU A 162 35.09 -3.98 36.51
CA LEU A 162 34.99 -4.37 37.91
C LEU A 162 34.91 -3.08 38.73
N ASP A 163 34.01 -3.05 39.70
CA ASP A 163 33.79 -2.01 40.71
C ASP A 163 32.81 -0.86 40.34
N GLY A 164 31.53 -1.12 40.60
CA GLY A 164 30.49 -0.08 40.69
C GLY A 164 29.11 -0.71 40.87
N GLY A 165 28.53 -0.58 42.06
CA GLY A 165 27.29 -1.27 42.50
C GLY A 165 26.04 -1.00 41.64
N PRO A 166 24.95 -1.76 41.88
CA PRO A 166 23.74 -1.69 41.08
C PRO A 166 23.03 -0.36 41.30
N ASN A 167 23.15 0.58 40.35
CA ASN A 167 22.23 1.71 40.27
C ASN A 167 20.87 1.20 39.77
N GLN A 168 19.89 1.19 40.68
CA GLN A 168 18.53 0.69 40.45
C GLN A 168 17.61 1.61 39.63
N ASP A 169 18.10 2.74 39.10
CA ASP A 169 17.27 3.75 38.43
C ASP A 169 17.61 4.01 36.95
N GLN A 170 18.04 2.99 36.22
CA GLN A 170 17.99 3.01 34.75
C GLN A 170 16.96 2.00 34.27
N GLN A 171 15.68 2.35 34.44
CA GLN A 171 14.64 1.80 33.57
C GLN A 171 14.99 2.23 32.14
N ALA A 172 15.67 1.35 31.40
CA ALA A 172 15.75 1.42 29.96
C ALA A 172 14.30 1.39 29.46
N LEU A 173 13.73 2.56 29.19
CA LEU A 173 12.46 2.72 28.51
C LEU A 173 12.45 1.73 27.33
N PRO A 174 11.42 0.89 27.17
CA PRO A 174 11.36 -0.01 26.03
C PRO A 174 11.37 0.87 24.78
N ALA A 175 12.52 0.95 24.11
CA ALA A 175 12.65 1.67 22.86
C ALA A 175 11.56 1.14 21.94
N ALA A 176 10.70 2.03 21.44
CA ALA A 176 9.58 1.66 20.58
C ALA A 176 10.01 0.57 19.60
N SER A 177 9.30 -0.55 19.59
CA SER A 177 9.74 -1.74 18.83
C SER A 177 9.41 -1.62 17.35
N LEU A 178 8.47 -0.72 17.03
CA LEU A 178 8.05 -0.40 15.67
C LEU A 178 8.06 1.10 15.44
N LYS A 179 8.58 1.52 14.29
CA LYS A 179 8.34 2.86 13.73
C LYS A 179 7.62 2.68 12.40
N VAL A 180 6.47 3.32 12.28
CA VAL A 180 5.66 3.36 11.08
C VAL A 180 5.72 4.77 10.53
N THR A 181 6.22 4.92 9.32
CA THR A 181 6.26 6.22 8.64
C THR A 181 5.22 6.21 7.53
N ILE A 182 4.36 7.21 7.49
CA ILE A 182 3.24 7.29 6.56
C ILE A 182 3.36 8.59 5.75
N ALA A 183 3.14 8.48 4.45
CA ALA A 183 3.04 9.62 3.54
C ALA A 183 1.77 9.53 2.68
N SER A 184 1.35 10.69 2.19
CA SER A 184 0.26 10.86 1.24
C SER A 184 0.57 12.06 0.35
N ALA A 185 -0.01 12.10 -0.85
CA ALA A 185 0.15 13.24 -1.76
C ALA A 185 -0.43 14.53 -1.16
N ASP A 186 -1.45 14.40 -0.33
CA ASP A 186 -2.02 15.46 0.51
C ASP A 186 -1.77 15.18 2.00
N ALA A 187 -1.92 16.21 2.83
CA ALA A 187 -1.76 16.10 4.27
C ALA A 187 -2.73 15.06 4.85
N ILE A 188 -2.21 14.16 5.69
CA ILE A 188 -3.01 13.15 6.37
C ILE A 188 -3.85 13.85 7.43
N GLU A 189 -5.18 13.76 7.29
CA GLU A 189 -6.12 14.44 8.17
C GLU A 189 -5.91 14.05 9.65
N PRO A 190 -6.02 15.01 10.60
CA PRO A 190 -5.84 14.73 12.02
C PRO A 190 -6.70 13.57 12.55
N ASN A 191 -7.93 13.43 12.04
CA ASN A 191 -8.83 12.34 12.41
C ASN A 191 -8.29 10.97 11.97
N SER A 192 -7.68 10.87 10.78
CA SER A 192 -7.03 9.64 10.32
C SER A 192 -5.76 9.31 11.10
N GLN A 193 -5.01 10.33 11.52
CA GLN A 193 -3.86 10.14 12.40
C GLN A 193 -4.29 9.62 13.79
N ALA A 194 -5.34 10.21 14.38
CA ALA A 194 -5.90 9.77 15.65
C ALA A 194 -6.47 8.35 15.56
N PHE A 195 -7.21 8.04 14.49
CA PHE A 195 -7.69 6.69 14.21
C PHE A 195 -6.56 5.65 14.18
N LEU A 196 -5.47 5.92 13.45
CA LEU A 196 -4.35 4.97 13.38
C LEU A 196 -3.67 4.80 14.74
N ARG A 197 -3.56 5.87 15.55
CA ARG A 197 -3.09 5.76 16.94
C ARG A 197 -3.99 4.83 17.77
N SER A 198 -5.30 4.96 17.66
CA SER A 198 -6.26 4.07 18.34
C SER A 198 -6.14 2.62 17.89
N VAL A 199 -5.91 2.37 16.59
CA VAL A 199 -5.62 1.02 16.08
C VAL A 199 -4.40 0.43 16.80
N PHE A 200 -3.27 1.15 16.83
CA PHE A 200 -2.06 0.66 17.50
C PHE A 200 -2.21 0.53 19.02
N GLN A 201 -3.04 1.37 19.65
CA GLN A 201 -3.37 1.23 21.07
C GLN A 201 -4.10 -0.10 21.34
N ILE A 202 -5.09 -0.47 20.52
CA ILE A 202 -5.77 -1.77 20.61
C ILE A 202 -4.76 -2.91 20.41
N LEU A 203 -3.88 -2.81 19.40
CA LEU A 203 -2.89 -3.85 19.10
C LEU A 203 -1.82 -4.00 20.20
N SER A 204 -1.55 -2.95 20.97
CA SER A 204 -0.62 -2.97 22.11
C SER A 204 -1.21 -3.53 23.41
N ALA A 205 -2.54 -3.67 23.51
CA ALA A 205 -3.20 -4.13 24.73
C ALA A 205 -2.83 -5.59 25.09
N PRO A 206 -3.11 -6.10 26.30
CA PRO A 206 -2.96 -7.51 26.60
C PRO A 206 -3.92 -8.39 25.75
N PRO A 207 -3.56 -9.65 25.39
CA PRO A 207 -4.35 -10.49 24.47
C PRO A 207 -5.84 -10.65 24.80
N LEU A 208 -6.19 -10.74 26.10
CA LEU A 208 -7.59 -10.85 26.56
C LEU A 208 -8.42 -9.58 26.26
N ALA A 209 -7.78 -8.47 25.94
CA ALA A 209 -8.39 -7.18 25.58
C ALA A 209 -8.25 -6.85 24.08
N LYS A 210 -7.89 -7.83 23.22
CA LYS A 210 -7.73 -7.66 21.77
C LYS A 210 -8.83 -8.34 20.93
N PRO A 211 -10.13 -8.09 21.14
CA PRO A 211 -11.13 -8.72 20.30
C PRO A 211 -11.04 -8.14 18.88
N LEU A 212 -10.85 -9.03 17.89
CA LEU A 212 -10.94 -8.73 16.46
C LEU A 212 -12.16 -7.84 16.13
N HIS A 213 -13.28 -8.10 16.81
CA HIS A 213 -14.51 -7.35 16.65
C HIS A 213 -14.35 -5.85 16.99
N SER A 214 -13.65 -5.49 18.07
CA SER A 214 -13.46 -4.07 18.43
C SER A 214 -12.55 -3.34 17.45
N LEU A 215 -11.52 -4.01 16.93
CA LEU A 215 -10.67 -3.43 15.88
C LEU A 215 -11.47 -3.24 14.59
N LEU A 216 -12.23 -4.25 14.18
CA LEU A 216 -13.06 -4.19 12.99
C LEU A 216 -14.13 -3.10 13.11
N ASP A 217 -14.82 -3.01 14.25
CA ASP A 217 -15.80 -1.97 14.53
C ASP A 217 -15.20 -0.57 14.36
N LEU A 218 -14.04 -0.30 14.98
CA LEU A 218 -13.32 0.96 14.83
C LEU A 218 -12.98 1.28 13.37
N VAL A 219 -12.46 0.28 12.64
CA VAL A 219 -12.08 0.41 11.22
C VAL A 219 -13.30 0.70 10.35
N ILE A 220 -14.40 -0.02 10.52
CA ILE A 220 -15.62 0.16 9.72
C ILE A 220 -16.24 1.53 9.98
N ARG A 221 -16.30 2.00 11.25
CA ARG A 221 -16.78 3.35 11.57
C ARG A 221 -15.97 4.42 10.86
N HIS A 222 -14.63 4.32 10.93
CA HIS A 222 -13.75 5.30 10.31
C HIS A 222 -13.87 5.32 8.78
N HIS A 223 -14.11 4.16 8.16
CA HIS A 223 -14.19 4.01 6.71
C HIS A 223 -15.61 3.98 6.13
N GLN A 224 -16.64 4.30 6.92
CA GLN A 224 -18.05 4.20 6.52
C GLN A 224 -18.31 4.88 5.17
N ALA A 225 -17.89 6.13 4.98
CA ALA A 225 -18.11 6.86 3.73
C ALA A 225 -17.45 6.17 2.52
N ARG A 226 -16.23 5.65 2.68
CA ARG A 226 -15.49 4.93 1.62
C ARG A 226 -16.15 3.60 1.30
N LEU A 227 -16.66 2.89 2.31
CA LEU A 227 -17.41 1.66 2.14
C LEU A 227 -18.72 1.90 1.38
N LEU A 228 -19.48 2.92 1.77
CA LEU A 228 -20.72 3.30 1.08
C LEU A 228 -20.49 3.61 -0.41
N ASN A 229 -19.40 4.32 -0.75
CA ASN A 229 -19.00 4.49 -2.14
C ASN A 229 -18.67 3.16 -2.82
N ARG A 230 -17.92 2.29 -2.13
CA ARG A 230 -17.55 0.99 -2.71
C ARG A 230 -18.77 0.12 -3.00
N LEU A 231 -19.80 0.21 -2.17
CA LEU A 231 -21.10 -0.41 -2.38
C LEU A 231 -21.93 0.29 -3.47
N ARG A 232 -21.54 1.51 -3.87
CA ARG A 232 -22.35 2.40 -4.71
C ARG A 232 -23.74 2.58 -4.12
N SER A 233 -23.78 2.70 -2.79
CA SER A 233 -25.03 2.73 -2.04
C SER A 233 -25.78 4.02 -2.28
N ALA A 234 -27.11 3.95 -2.26
CA ALA A 234 -27.97 5.13 -2.27
C ALA A 234 -27.78 5.99 -1.00
N LYS A 235 -27.29 5.37 0.08
CA LYS A 235 -26.97 6.03 1.36
C LYS A 235 -25.69 6.87 1.28
N TRP A 236 -24.90 6.74 0.22
CA TRP A 236 -23.66 7.50 0.06
C TRP A 236 -23.93 8.94 -0.40
N LYS A 237 -23.51 9.92 0.41
CA LYS A 237 -23.49 11.32 -0.01
C LYS A 237 -22.33 11.56 -0.97
N LYS A 238 -22.64 11.49 -2.26
CA LYS A 238 -21.68 11.62 -3.34
C LYS A 238 -21.02 13.00 -3.41
N PRO A 239 -19.68 13.10 -3.48
CA PRO A 239 -18.98 14.36 -3.69
C PRO A 239 -19.32 15.01 -5.04
N THR A 240 -19.31 16.34 -5.09
CA THR A 240 -19.67 17.14 -6.28
C THR A 240 -18.86 16.75 -7.52
N TYR A 241 -17.56 16.52 -7.38
CA TYR A 241 -16.68 16.14 -8.49
C TYR A 241 -17.01 14.75 -9.08
N LEU A 242 -17.75 13.92 -8.36
CA LEU A 242 -18.25 12.62 -8.84
C LEU A 242 -19.71 12.67 -9.26
N ALA A 243 -20.42 13.79 -9.12
CA ALA A 243 -21.86 13.90 -9.39
C ALA A 243 -22.27 13.28 -10.74
N ARG A 244 -21.45 13.47 -11.78
CA ARG A 244 -21.70 13.00 -13.15
C ARG A 244 -21.58 11.48 -13.36
N THR A 245 -21.07 10.72 -12.38
CA THR A 245 -20.82 9.27 -12.54
C THR A 245 -21.98 8.40 -12.05
N HIS A 246 -23.09 8.28 -12.78
CA HIS A 246 -24.16 7.38 -12.35
C HIS A 246 -23.69 5.91 -12.42
N LYS A 247 -23.62 5.24 -11.27
CA LYS A 247 -23.35 3.81 -11.19
C LYS A 247 -24.49 3.16 -10.41
N LYS A 248 -25.02 2.06 -10.94
CA LYS A 248 -25.98 1.21 -10.23
C LYS A 248 -25.32 0.63 -8.95
N PRO A 249 -26.11 0.34 -7.90
CA PRO A 249 -25.63 -0.30 -6.68
C PRO A 249 -24.85 -1.59 -6.94
N LEU A 250 -23.98 -1.97 -6.01
CA LEU A 250 -23.11 -3.15 -6.17
C LEU A 250 -23.89 -4.46 -6.30
N TYR A 251 -24.97 -4.64 -5.54
CA TYR A 251 -25.80 -5.85 -5.62
C TYR A 251 -26.32 -6.10 -7.05
N ALA A 252 -26.63 -5.02 -7.80
CA ALA A 252 -27.16 -5.11 -9.15
C ALA A 252 -26.15 -5.64 -10.20
N ASP A 253 -24.88 -5.87 -9.83
CA ASP A 253 -23.91 -6.57 -10.68
C ASP A 253 -23.98 -8.10 -10.54
N PHE A 254 -24.54 -8.62 -9.44
CA PHE A 254 -24.53 -10.06 -9.16
C PHE A 254 -25.36 -10.89 -10.13
N ALA A 255 -26.41 -10.31 -10.72
CA ALA A 255 -27.16 -10.95 -11.79
C ALA A 255 -26.26 -11.36 -12.98
N ASN A 256 -25.28 -10.52 -13.34
CA ASN A 256 -24.32 -10.86 -14.38
C ASN A 256 -23.30 -11.92 -13.89
N LEU A 257 -22.85 -11.86 -12.64
CA LEU A 257 -21.98 -12.90 -12.07
C LEU A 257 -22.65 -14.27 -12.09
N ILE A 258 -23.89 -14.38 -11.63
CA ILE A 258 -24.67 -15.63 -11.60
C ILE A 258 -24.91 -16.12 -13.02
N HIS A 259 -25.36 -15.25 -13.92
CA HIS A 259 -25.59 -15.60 -15.32
C HIS A 259 -24.31 -16.14 -15.99
N ARG A 260 -23.12 -15.58 -15.71
CA ARG A 260 -21.86 -16.09 -16.29
C ARG A 260 -21.47 -17.47 -15.76
N ALA A 261 -21.80 -17.81 -14.52
CA ALA A 261 -21.58 -19.16 -13.99
C ALA A 261 -22.31 -20.22 -14.83
N GLN A 262 -23.50 -19.92 -15.35
CA GLN A 262 -24.28 -20.84 -16.18
C GLN A 262 -23.58 -21.26 -17.49
N PHE A 263 -22.68 -20.43 -18.02
CA PHE A 263 -21.92 -20.72 -19.24
C PHE A 263 -20.53 -21.30 -18.98
N LEU A 264 -19.97 -21.05 -17.79
CA LEU A 264 -18.60 -21.44 -17.44
C LEU A 264 -18.51 -22.83 -16.81
N TYR A 265 -19.63 -23.35 -16.31
CA TYR A 265 -19.73 -24.67 -15.72
C TYR A 265 -20.57 -25.60 -16.60
N SER A 266 -20.07 -26.80 -16.80
CA SER A 266 -20.76 -27.84 -17.56
C SER A 266 -21.86 -28.51 -16.74
N LYS A 267 -22.71 -29.31 -17.41
CA LYS A 267 -23.74 -30.12 -16.72
C LYS A 267 -23.16 -31.11 -15.69
N ARG A 268 -21.91 -31.56 -15.88
CA ARG A 268 -21.23 -32.48 -14.94
C ARG A 268 -20.80 -31.79 -13.65
N GLU A 269 -20.72 -30.46 -13.67
CA GLU A 269 -20.31 -29.63 -12.54
C GLU A 269 -21.51 -28.95 -11.88
N SER A 270 -22.72 -29.49 -12.06
CA SER A 270 -23.97 -28.86 -11.61
C SER A 270 -23.98 -28.56 -10.11
N THR A 271 -23.39 -29.43 -9.29
CA THR A 271 -23.31 -29.24 -7.83
C THR A 271 -22.42 -28.06 -7.48
N ALA A 272 -21.20 -28.00 -8.03
CA ALA A 272 -20.28 -26.88 -7.79
C ALA A 272 -20.84 -25.55 -8.31
N ARG A 273 -21.54 -25.59 -9.46
CA ARG A 273 -22.25 -24.42 -9.99
C ARG A 273 -23.37 -23.96 -9.06
N ALA A 274 -24.21 -24.88 -8.58
CA ALA A 274 -25.33 -24.54 -7.71
C ALA A 274 -24.84 -23.91 -6.39
N GLU A 275 -23.76 -24.45 -5.82
CA GLU A 275 -23.15 -23.89 -4.60
C GLU A 275 -22.57 -22.49 -4.85
N LEU A 276 -21.85 -22.28 -5.97
CA LEU A 276 -21.37 -20.96 -6.36
C LEU A 276 -22.52 -19.96 -6.55
N GLU A 277 -23.59 -20.37 -7.23
CA GLU A 277 -24.78 -19.56 -7.44
C GLU A 277 -25.46 -19.20 -6.11
N SER A 278 -25.48 -20.12 -5.12
CA SER A 278 -25.98 -19.86 -3.77
C SER A 278 -25.15 -18.79 -3.07
N GLN A 279 -23.82 -18.97 -3.00
CA GLN A 279 -22.93 -18.01 -2.34
C GLN A 279 -23.00 -16.60 -2.95
N LEU A 280 -23.09 -16.52 -4.28
CA LEU A 280 -23.30 -15.24 -4.97
C LEU A 280 -24.67 -14.63 -4.67
N SER A 281 -25.73 -15.45 -4.60
CA SER A 281 -27.09 -14.98 -4.32
C SER A 281 -27.24 -14.50 -2.87
N GLU A 282 -26.65 -15.21 -1.90
CA GLU A 282 -26.62 -14.81 -0.49
C GLU A 282 -25.92 -13.46 -0.31
N MET A 283 -24.76 -13.27 -0.95
CA MET A 283 -24.05 -12.00 -0.91
C MET A 283 -24.87 -10.88 -1.59
N ALA A 284 -25.52 -11.17 -2.72
CA ALA A 284 -26.38 -10.19 -3.38
C ALA A 284 -27.56 -9.76 -2.49
N ALA A 285 -28.20 -10.72 -1.82
CA ALA A 285 -29.31 -10.47 -0.89
C ALA A 285 -28.87 -9.63 0.31
N LEU A 286 -27.71 -9.92 0.89
CA LEU A 286 -27.13 -9.13 1.99
C LEU A 286 -26.91 -7.67 1.57
N LEU A 287 -26.32 -7.47 0.38
CA LEU A 287 -26.07 -6.13 -0.17
C LEU A 287 -27.36 -5.39 -0.54
N GLU A 288 -28.39 -6.09 -1.01
CA GLU A 288 -29.69 -5.50 -1.33
C GLU A 288 -30.46 -5.10 -0.06
N ALA A 289 -30.49 -5.98 0.95
CA ALA A 289 -31.09 -5.69 2.26
C ALA A 289 -30.41 -4.51 2.97
N PHE A 290 -29.12 -4.28 2.70
CA PHE A 290 -28.42 -3.10 3.19
C PHE A 290 -28.99 -1.80 2.60
N GLU A 291 -29.52 -1.79 1.38
CA GLU A 291 -30.05 -0.55 0.79
C GLU A 291 -31.42 -0.14 1.38
N THR A 292 -32.16 -1.08 1.98
CA THR A 292 -33.54 -0.85 2.43
C THR A 292 -33.69 -0.67 3.93
N GLU A 293 -32.78 -1.22 4.74
CA GLU A 293 -32.88 -1.19 6.21
C GLU A 293 -32.21 0.06 6.84
N SER A 294 -32.54 0.35 8.10
CA SER A 294 -32.10 1.57 8.82
C SER A 294 -30.82 1.40 9.65
N ASP A 295 -30.42 0.18 9.99
CA ASP A 295 -29.17 -0.07 10.71
C ASP A 295 -28.00 -0.19 9.73
N ASP A 296 -27.16 0.85 9.69
CA ASP A 296 -26.10 0.97 8.71
C ASP A 296 -24.78 0.35 9.17
N HIS A 297 -24.46 0.37 10.46
CA HIS A 297 -23.11 0.07 10.90
C HIS A 297 -22.86 -1.43 11.11
N GLU A 298 -23.73 -2.12 11.86
CA GLU A 298 -23.58 -3.56 12.11
C GLU A 298 -23.64 -4.35 10.80
N LYS A 299 -24.49 -3.92 9.87
CA LYS A 299 -24.55 -4.47 8.52
C LYS A 299 -23.29 -4.22 7.70
N LEU A 300 -22.63 -3.07 7.82
CA LEU A 300 -21.36 -2.83 7.14
C LEU A 300 -20.25 -3.75 7.68
N VAL A 301 -20.26 -4.03 8.98
CA VAL A 301 -19.37 -5.03 9.60
C VAL A 301 -19.66 -6.42 9.03
N GLU A 302 -20.94 -6.81 8.96
CA GLU A 302 -21.36 -8.08 8.37
C GLU A 302 -20.95 -8.19 6.89
N ILE A 303 -21.20 -7.15 6.08
CA ILE A 303 -20.82 -7.09 4.67
C ILE A 303 -19.30 -7.25 4.49
N ALA A 304 -18.49 -6.59 5.32
CA ALA A 304 -17.03 -6.73 5.24
C ALA A 304 -16.58 -8.18 5.52
N LYS A 305 -17.17 -8.82 6.54
CA LYS A 305 -16.91 -10.21 6.90
C LYS A 305 -17.40 -11.19 5.83
N SER A 306 -18.64 -11.07 5.37
CA SER A 306 -19.23 -11.94 4.34
C SER A 306 -18.51 -11.78 2.99
N SER A 307 -18.08 -10.55 2.64
CA SER A 307 -17.21 -10.34 1.47
C SER A 307 -15.90 -11.11 1.59
N TYR A 308 -15.29 -11.12 2.78
CA TYR A 308 -14.05 -11.88 3.02
C TYR A 308 -14.26 -13.38 2.87
N GLN A 309 -15.28 -13.93 3.53
CA GLN A 309 -15.63 -15.34 3.44
C GLN A 309 -15.90 -15.78 1.99
N LEU A 310 -16.61 -14.94 1.23
CA LEU A 310 -16.84 -15.18 -0.20
C LEU A 310 -15.52 -15.14 -0.99
N CYS A 311 -14.64 -14.16 -0.76
CA CYS A 311 -13.35 -14.09 -1.45
C CYS A 311 -12.43 -15.27 -1.12
N ALA A 312 -12.46 -15.76 0.12
CA ALA A 312 -11.69 -16.91 0.57
C ALA A 312 -12.25 -18.26 0.06
N SER A 313 -13.44 -18.27 -0.54
CA SER A 313 -14.08 -19.49 -1.05
C SER A 313 -13.30 -20.09 -2.23
N PRO A 314 -12.93 -21.38 -2.18
CA PRO A 314 -12.32 -22.07 -3.32
C PRO A 314 -13.18 -22.04 -4.59
N LEU A 315 -14.51 -21.95 -4.44
CA LEU A 315 -15.43 -21.84 -5.58
C LEU A 315 -15.28 -20.50 -6.28
N ILE A 316 -15.12 -19.42 -5.53
CA ILE A 316 -14.90 -18.08 -6.09
C ILE A 316 -13.50 -17.98 -6.72
N ALA A 317 -12.50 -18.64 -6.14
CA ALA A 317 -11.17 -18.76 -6.73
C ALA A 317 -11.22 -19.48 -8.09
N ASN A 318 -11.85 -20.66 -8.15
CA ASN A 318 -12.02 -21.38 -9.40
C ASN A 318 -12.86 -20.58 -10.42
N TYR A 319 -13.88 -19.87 -9.95
CA TYR A 319 -14.71 -19.05 -10.81
C TYR A 319 -13.93 -17.87 -11.43
N LEU A 320 -13.09 -17.20 -10.64
CA LEU A 320 -12.20 -16.14 -11.11
C LEU A 320 -11.23 -16.66 -12.17
N GLU A 321 -10.60 -17.82 -11.94
CA GLU A 321 -9.69 -18.47 -12.88
C GLU A 321 -10.38 -18.72 -14.24
N ARG A 322 -11.60 -19.27 -14.22
CA ARG A 322 -12.40 -19.50 -15.44
C ARG A 322 -12.77 -18.21 -16.16
N LEU A 323 -13.15 -17.16 -15.42
CA LEU A 323 -13.43 -15.84 -15.99
C LEU A 323 -12.20 -15.25 -16.70
N GLN A 324 -11.00 -15.50 -16.17
CA GLN A 324 -9.74 -15.03 -16.74
C GLN A 324 -9.27 -15.88 -17.94
N ALA A 325 -9.62 -17.16 -17.98
CA ALA A 325 -9.23 -18.08 -19.05
C ALA A 325 -9.97 -17.88 -20.38
N ILE A 326 -11.10 -17.16 -20.37
CA ILE A 326 -11.91 -16.91 -21.57
C ILE A 326 -11.63 -15.54 -22.20
N ARG A 327 -12.04 -15.37 -23.46
CA ARG A 327 -11.88 -14.12 -24.20
C ARG A 327 -12.50 -12.95 -23.42
N ALA A 328 -11.72 -11.90 -23.23
CA ALA A 328 -12.17 -10.67 -22.61
C ALA A 328 -13.32 -10.02 -23.41
N THR A 329 -14.49 -9.93 -22.79
CA THR A 329 -15.64 -9.14 -23.27
C THR A 329 -15.99 -8.09 -22.23
N ALA A 330 -16.81 -7.10 -22.60
CA ALA A 330 -17.27 -6.07 -21.65
C ALA A 330 -17.96 -6.67 -20.41
N GLN A 331 -18.72 -7.74 -20.58
CA GLN A 331 -19.43 -8.44 -19.51
C GLN A 331 -18.47 -9.19 -18.58
N ILE A 332 -17.43 -9.83 -19.14
CA ILE A 332 -16.39 -10.48 -18.33
C ILE A 332 -15.58 -9.44 -17.57
N GLN A 333 -15.22 -8.33 -18.21
CA GLN A 333 -14.55 -7.22 -17.53
C GLN A 333 -15.42 -6.61 -16.42
N ALA A 334 -16.74 -6.55 -16.60
CA ALA A 334 -17.66 -6.14 -15.54
C ALA A 334 -17.62 -7.13 -14.36
N CYS A 335 -17.71 -8.45 -14.61
CA CYS A 335 -17.60 -9.47 -13.55
C CYS A 335 -16.28 -9.37 -12.77
N LEU A 336 -15.15 -9.24 -13.49
CA LEU A 336 -13.83 -9.09 -12.86
C LEU A 336 -13.76 -7.82 -12.01
N LYS A 337 -14.36 -6.71 -12.46
CA LYS A 337 -14.47 -5.46 -11.68
C LYS A 337 -15.32 -5.65 -10.43
N THR A 338 -16.42 -6.38 -10.51
CA THR A 338 -17.30 -6.67 -9.36
C THR A 338 -16.57 -7.52 -8.32
N LEU A 339 -15.90 -8.61 -8.73
CA LEU A 339 -15.12 -9.45 -7.81
C LEU A 339 -14.01 -8.65 -7.11
N ARG A 340 -13.24 -7.86 -7.85
CA ARG A 340 -12.20 -6.98 -7.28
C ARG A 340 -12.77 -5.89 -6.36
N GLN A 341 -14.02 -5.49 -6.57
CA GLN A 341 -14.68 -4.55 -5.67
C GLN A 341 -15.01 -5.22 -4.33
N LEU A 342 -15.42 -6.49 -4.35
CA LEU A 342 -15.61 -7.30 -3.15
C LEU A 342 -14.29 -7.50 -2.41
N GLU A 343 -13.17 -7.74 -3.11
CA GLU A 343 -11.85 -7.86 -2.47
C GLU A 343 -11.48 -6.61 -1.65
N LYS A 344 -11.80 -5.41 -2.15
CA LYS A 344 -11.55 -4.17 -1.40
C LYS A 344 -12.42 -4.03 -0.15
N ILE A 345 -13.64 -4.56 -0.20
CA ILE A 345 -14.54 -4.54 0.96
C ILE A 345 -14.06 -5.59 1.97
N ALA A 346 -13.76 -6.79 1.50
CA ALA A 346 -13.18 -7.91 2.26
C ALA A 346 -11.85 -7.56 2.94
N ALA A 347 -11.03 -6.70 2.32
CA ALA A 347 -9.74 -6.31 2.86
C ALA A 347 -9.84 -5.68 4.26
N TYR A 348 -10.93 -5.00 4.61
CA TYR A 348 -11.09 -4.47 5.96
C TYR A 348 -11.11 -5.57 7.02
N TYR A 349 -11.85 -6.65 6.76
CA TYR A 349 -11.88 -7.81 7.66
C TYR A 349 -10.51 -8.49 7.70
N ARG A 350 -9.92 -8.78 6.53
CA ARG A 350 -8.60 -9.41 6.43
C ARG A 350 -7.54 -8.62 7.20
N ILE A 351 -7.47 -7.30 7.01
CA ILE A 351 -6.48 -6.44 7.68
C ILE A 351 -6.65 -6.55 9.18
N CYS A 352 -7.88 -6.43 9.70
CA CYS A 352 -8.13 -6.55 11.13
C CYS A 352 -7.69 -7.90 11.67
N GLN A 353 -8.01 -9.00 10.97
CA GLN A 353 -7.58 -10.35 11.33
C GLN A 353 -6.05 -10.47 11.33
N THR A 354 -5.40 -10.04 10.25
CA THR A 354 -3.93 -10.10 10.11
C THR A 354 -3.22 -9.30 11.21
N LEU A 355 -3.69 -8.08 11.50
CA LEU A 355 -3.11 -7.23 12.53
C LEU A 355 -3.32 -7.82 13.93
N THR A 356 -4.51 -8.33 14.23
CA THR A 356 -4.82 -9.00 15.50
C THR A 356 -3.92 -10.23 15.68
N ASP A 357 -3.84 -11.11 14.68
CA ASP A 357 -3.03 -12.34 14.72
C ASP A 357 -1.53 -12.01 14.84
N LEU A 358 -1.05 -11.02 14.10
CA LEU A 358 0.34 -10.58 14.18
C LEU A 358 0.66 -9.98 15.55
N SER A 359 -0.27 -9.24 16.16
CA SER A 359 -0.11 -8.69 17.51
C SER A 359 -0.19 -9.76 18.62
N HIS A 360 -0.82 -10.91 18.36
CA HIS A 360 -0.83 -12.07 19.27
C HIS A 360 0.46 -12.89 19.16
N THR A 361 0.92 -13.13 17.94
CA THR A 361 2.12 -13.94 17.66
C THR A 361 3.41 -13.18 17.93
N ARG A 362 3.40 -11.84 17.78
CA ARG A 362 4.57 -10.97 17.98
C ARG A 362 4.24 -9.76 18.86
N PRO A 363 3.76 -9.95 20.11
CA PRO A 363 3.30 -8.86 20.97
C PRO A 363 4.39 -7.80 21.22
N ILE A 364 5.65 -8.23 21.34
CA ILE A 364 6.80 -7.35 21.55
C ILE A 364 6.90 -6.26 20.47
N VAL A 365 6.54 -6.57 19.23
CA VAL A 365 6.58 -5.62 18.09
C VAL A 365 5.49 -4.55 18.21
N PHE A 366 4.39 -4.81 18.91
CA PHE A 366 3.27 -3.88 19.06
C PHE A 366 3.21 -3.18 20.42
N ASN A 367 4.05 -3.57 21.38
CA ASN A 367 4.10 -2.97 22.73
C ASN A 367 4.21 -1.44 22.70
N SER A 368 4.97 -0.90 21.74
CA SER A 368 5.09 0.54 21.53
C SER A 368 5.42 0.82 20.06
N ALA A 369 4.49 1.48 19.38
CA ALA A 369 4.65 1.90 18.00
C ALA A 369 4.80 3.42 17.92
N LYS A 370 5.85 3.88 17.23
CA LYS A 370 6.03 5.27 16.86
C LYS A 370 5.40 5.52 15.48
N LEU A 371 4.35 6.32 15.43
CA LEU A 371 3.73 6.75 14.18
C LEU A 371 4.31 8.11 13.74
N VAL A 372 4.78 8.19 12.50
CA VAL A 372 5.34 9.40 11.89
C VAL A 372 4.53 9.72 10.64
N PHE A 373 3.83 10.85 10.65
CA PHE A 373 3.05 11.34 9.51
C PHE A 373 3.86 12.43 8.80
N LEU A 374 4.24 12.18 7.55
CA LEU A 374 5.05 13.12 6.78
C LEU A 374 4.18 14.21 6.14
N PRO A 375 4.61 15.49 6.16
CA PRO A 375 3.97 16.53 5.37
C PRO A 375 4.11 16.25 3.86
N PRO A 376 3.09 16.60 3.05
CA PRO A 376 3.20 16.52 1.61
C PRO A 376 4.19 17.57 1.07
N TYR A 377 4.54 17.45 -0.20
CA TYR A 377 5.28 18.49 -0.92
C TYR A 377 4.32 19.42 -1.68
N GLU A 378 4.72 20.67 -1.88
CA GLU A 378 3.96 21.66 -2.64
C GLU A 378 3.76 21.24 -4.10
N ALA A 379 2.56 21.48 -4.63
CA ALA A 379 2.32 21.26 -6.05
C ALA A 379 3.07 22.31 -6.89
N VAL A 380 3.77 21.89 -7.94
CA VAL A 380 4.52 22.81 -8.81
C VAL A 380 3.73 23.02 -10.12
N PRO A 381 3.49 24.26 -10.57
CA PRO A 381 2.76 24.50 -11.82
C PRO A 381 3.38 23.82 -13.04
N LEU A 382 2.53 23.23 -13.89
CA LEU A 382 2.93 22.59 -15.14
C LEU A 382 2.94 23.58 -16.30
N THR A 383 3.98 23.50 -17.12
CA THR A 383 4.06 24.18 -18.43
C THR A 383 3.68 23.26 -19.59
N LEU A 384 3.77 21.94 -19.40
CA LEU A 384 3.45 20.91 -20.39
C LEU A 384 2.66 19.78 -19.74
N ALA A 385 1.48 19.49 -20.26
CA ALA A 385 0.64 18.38 -19.85
C ALA A 385 -0.01 17.69 -21.06
N TYR A 386 -0.24 16.39 -20.96
CA TYR A 386 -1.11 15.66 -21.88
C TYR A 386 -2.57 16.08 -21.68
N GLN A 387 -3.02 16.11 -20.43
CA GLN A 387 -4.40 16.41 -20.09
C GLN A 387 -4.62 17.91 -19.89
N PRO A 388 -5.63 18.54 -20.52
CA PRO A 388 -5.88 19.98 -20.37
C PRO A 388 -6.18 20.43 -18.92
N TRP A 389 -6.60 19.51 -18.07
CA TRP A 389 -6.92 19.75 -16.67
C TRP A 389 -5.72 19.55 -15.72
N ALA A 390 -4.62 18.94 -16.19
CA ALA A 390 -3.40 18.77 -15.41
C ALA A 390 -2.63 20.10 -15.37
N LYS A 391 -2.74 20.81 -14.23
CA LYS A 391 -2.18 22.17 -14.05
C LYS A 391 -0.91 22.21 -13.20
N SER A 392 -0.60 21.11 -12.51
CA SER A 392 0.51 21.04 -11.57
C SER A 392 1.01 19.61 -11.42
N THR A 393 2.23 19.50 -10.92
CA THR A 393 2.86 18.24 -10.53
C THR A 393 2.82 18.01 -9.04
N HIS A 394 2.82 16.74 -8.67
CA HIS A 394 2.69 16.25 -7.31
C HIS A 394 3.77 15.20 -7.06
N VAL A 395 4.37 15.27 -5.87
CA VAL A 395 5.24 14.20 -5.38
C VAL A 395 4.34 13.11 -4.79
N HIS A 396 4.44 11.91 -5.33
CA HIS A 396 3.65 10.77 -4.85
C HIS A 396 4.20 10.24 -3.52
N ALA A 397 3.33 9.64 -2.71
CA ALA A 397 3.65 9.17 -1.35
C ALA A 397 4.88 8.24 -1.26
N GLU A 398 5.08 7.38 -2.25
CA GLU A 398 6.23 6.46 -2.33
C GLU A 398 7.56 7.21 -2.47
N VAL A 399 7.56 8.31 -3.23
CA VAL A 399 8.73 9.19 -3.41
C VAL A 399 8.99 9.98 -2.12
N ILE A 400 7.93 10.46 -1.45
CA ILE A 400 8.04 11.17 -0.16
C ILE A 400 8.75 10.28 0.89
N LEU A 401 8.35 9.01 0.99
CA LEU A 401 8.96 8.06 1.93
C LEU A 401 10.42 7.76 1.58
N SER A 402 10.70 7.55 0.29
CA SER A 402 12.07 7.26 -0.17
C SER A 402 13.00 8.43 0.19
N VAL A 403 12.61 9.66 -0.16
CA VAL A 403 13.34 10.89 0.17
C VAL A 403 13.54 11.05 1.68
N HIS A 404 12.49 10.79 2.47
CA HIS A 404 12.59 10.86 3.93
C HIS A 404 13.68 9.91 4.47
N HIS A 405 13.66 8.65 4.04
CA HIS A 405 14.61 7.65 4.51
C HIS A 405 16.02 7.84 3.95
N ASP A 406 16.18 8.42 2.76
CA ASP A 406 17.50 8.74 2.21
C ASP A 406 18.16 9.90 2.96
N LEU A 407 17.36 10.84 3.49
CA LEU A 407 17.81 11.94 4.35
C LEU A 407 17.99 11.53 5.82
N GLU A 408 17.48 10.38 6.24
CA GLU A 408 17.70 9.87 7.60
C GLU A 408 19.17 9.50 7.82
N LYS A 409 19.74 10.04 8.91
CA LYS A 409 21.13 9.80 9.33
C LYS A 409 21.44 8.30 9.52
N SER A 410 22.69 7.95 9.28
CA SER A 410 23.19 6.57 9.33
C SER A 410 23.24 5.97 10.74
N ASP A 411 23.26 6.81 11.78
CA ASP A 411 23.26 6.43 13.21
C ASP A 411 21.86 6.18 13.78
N SER A 412 20.84 6.12 12.92
CA SER A 412 19.46 5.87 13.32
C SER A 412 19.33 4.57 14.14
N PRO A 413 18.62 4.61 15.29
CA PRO A 413 18.36 3.40 16.08
C PRO A 413 17.36 2.46 15.40
N TRP A 414 16.93 2.76 14.18
CA TRP A 414 15.98 1.96 13.41
C TRP A 414 16.71 1.21 12.29
N HIS A 415 16.29 -0.02 12.04
CA HIS A 415 16.68 -0.68 10.80
C HIS A 415 16.08 0.10 9.62
N LYS A 416 16.81 0.23 8.50
CA LYS A 416 16.23 0.84 7.28
C LYS A 416 15.07 -0.03 6.79
N PRO A 417 13.98 0.56 6.25
CA PRO A 417 12.90 -0.24 5.69
C PRO A 417 13.39 -0.97 4.44
N ARG A 418 12.94 -2.20 4.26
CA ARG A 418 13.23 -3.05 3.07
C ARG A 418 12.14 -2.94 2.02
N CYS A 419 10.95 -2.54 2.46
CA CYS A 419 9.72 -2.54 1.68
C CYS A 419 8.99 -1.20 1.79
N LEU A 420 8.26 -0.87 0.72
CA LEU A 420 7.28 0.22 0.70
C LEU A 420 5.90 -0.39 0.51
N GLY A 421 5.01 -0.13 1.46
CA GLY A 421 3.60 -0.49 1.33
C GLY A 421 2.80 0.64 0.75
N ALA A 422 1.76 0.33 -0.03
CA ALA A 422 0.89 1.34 -0.62
C ALA A 422 -0.57 0.92 -0.67
N SER A 423 -1.46 1.89 -0.48
CA SER A 423 -2.93 1.71 -0.51
C SER A 423 -3.49 1.35 -1.90
N LYS A 424 -2.65 1.46 -2.93
CA LYS A 424 -2.86 1.09 -4.32
C LYS A 424 -1.53 0.57 -4.86
N TYR A 425 -1.56 -0.15 -5.97
CA TYR A 425 -0.29 -0.53 -6.60
C TYR A 425 0.48 0.70 -7.05
N PHE A 426 1.79 0.59 -7.22
CA PHE A 426 2.58 1.72 -7.70
C PHE A 426 2.11 2.15 -9.09
N CYS A 427 2.02 3.46 -9.32
CA CYS A 427 1.95 3.96 -10.69
C CYS A 427 3.23 3.58 -11.44
N TYR A 428 3.21 3.64 -12.77
CA TYR A 428 4.35 3.23 -13.58
C TYR A 428 5.62 4.02 -13.22
N LEU A 429 5.50 5.33 -12.98
CA LEU A 429 6.66 6.18 -12.64
C LEU A 429 7.18 5.93 -11.21
N CYS A 430 6.30 5.70 -10.22
CA CYS A 430 6.73 5.25 -8.89
C CYS A 430 7.41 3.88 -8.98
N PHE A 431 6.88 2.95 -9.77
CA PHE A 431 7.49 1.65 -9.99
C PHE A 431 8.90 1.77 -10.58
N LEU A 432 9.07 2.57 -11.64
CA LEU A 432 10.40 2.82 -12.22
C LEU A 432 11.34 3.49 -11.22
N PHE A 433 10.87 4.50 -10.50
CA PHE A 433 11.66 5.18 -9.47
C PHE A 433 12.14 4.19 -8.41
N ILE A 434 11.26 3.41 -7.79
CA ILE A 434 11.65 2.43 -6.77
C ILE A 434 12.60 1.36 -7.33
N ARG A 435 12.33 0.87 -8.55
CA ARG A 435 13.17 -0.13 -9.22
C ARG A 435 14.59 0.38 -9.46
N HIS A 436 14.74 1.59 -10.00
CA HIS A 436 16.07 2.16 -10.29
C HIS A 436 16.73 2.77 -9.05
N HIS A 437 15.95 3.15 -8.03
CA HIS A 437 16.46 3.58 -6.74
C HIS A 437 17.20 2.46 -6.00
N GLY A 438 16.71 1.22 -6.12
CA GLY A 438 17.39 0.00 -5.69
C GLY A 438 17.36 -0.30 -4.18
N THR A 439 16.88 0.63 -3.34
CA THR A 439 16.81 0.43 -1.88
C THR A 439 15.63 -0.44 -1.44
N TYR A 440 14.52 -0.42 -2.18
CA TYR A 440 13.28 -1.10 -1.78
C TYR A 440 12.84 -2.11 -2.84
N PHE A 441 12.13 -3.15 -2.40
CA PHE A 441 11.51 -4.08 -3.33
C PHE A 441 10.28 -3.46 -4.02
N ALA A 442 10.30 -3.39 -5.35
CA ALA A 442 9.18 -2.90 -6.15
C ALA A 442 8.10 -4.00 -6.31
N ALA A 443 7.25 -4.17 -5.29
CA ALA A 443 6.36 -5.33 -5.18
C ALA A 443 5.27 -5.42 -6.26
N ASN A 444 4.84 -4.31 -6.82
CA ASN A 444 3.73 -4.29 -7.77
C ASN A 444 3.70 -2.99 -8.59
N THR A 445 2.90 -3.00 -9.65
CA THR A 445 2.51 -1.79 -10.38
C THR A 445 1.14 -1.98 -10.99
N HIS A 446 0.31 -0.94 -11.01
CA HIS A 446 -0.89 -0.95 -11.85
C HIS A 446 -0.61 -0.46 -13.27
N GLY A 447 0.61 0.01 -13.55
CA GLY A 447 1.06 0.35 -14.89
C GLY A 447 0.52 1.66 -15.46
N ALA A 448 -0.28 2.43 -14.71
CA ALA A 448 -0.74 3.73 -15.21
C ALA A 448 0.36 4.78 -15.04
N CYS A 449 0.56 5.59 -16.08
CA CYS A 449 1.51 6.69 -16.13
C CYS A 449 0.76 8.01 -15.89
N TYR A 450 1.39 8.95 -15.17
CA TYR A 450 0.80 10.24 -14.86
C TYR A 450 1.82 11.35 -15.16
N ASP A 451 1.54 12.20 -16.15
CA ASP A 451 2.32 13.39 -16.47
C ASP A 451 2.44 14.41 -15.32
N GLN A 452 1.56 14.32 -14.31
CA GLN A 452 1.61 15.12 -13.09
C GLN A 452 2.62 14.61 -12.05
N TRP A 453 3.36 13.54 -12.29
CA TRP A 453 4.32 13.00 -11.33
C TRP A 453 5.62 13.83 -11.28
N THR A 454 6.27 13.92 -10.11
CA THR A 454 7.64 14.48 -9.96
C THR A 454 8.42 13.91 -8.77
N ILE A 455 9.72 14.22 -8.73
CA ILE A 455 10.64 14.02 -7.60
C ILE A 455 11.00 15.40 -7.04
N PRO A 456 10.97 15.60 -5.71
CA PRO A 456 11.38 16.87 -5.13
C PRO A 456 12.87 17.11 -5.38
N ASP A 457 13.23 18.32 -5.80
CA ASP A 457 14.59 18.75 -6.11
C ASP A 457 15.13 19.64 -4.99
N LEU A 458 15.80 19.02 -4.02
CA LEU A 458 16.09 19.64 -2.73
C LEU A 458 17.54 20.09 -2.59
N ALA A 459 17.74 21.30 -2.08
CA ALA A 459 19.07 21.80 -1.69
C ALA A 459 19.71 20.96 -0.56
N ASP A 460 18.88 20.29 0.24
CA ASP A 460 19.32 19.48 1.38
C ASP A 460 19.93 18.13 0.95
N TYR A 461 19.86 17.76 -0.34
CA TYR A 461 20.46 16.52 -0.81
C TYR A 461 21.98 16.58 -0.70
N PRO A 462 22.61 15.65 0.06
CA PRO A 462 24.05 15.48 -0.02
C PRO A 462 24.47 15.16 -1.45
N GLN A 463 25.63 15.63 -1.88
CA GLN A 463 26.07 15.45 -3.27
C GLN A 463 26.01 13.98 -3.76
N PRO A 464 26.42 12.97 -2.98
CA PRO A 464 26.28 11.56 -3.39
C PRO A 464 24.82 11.12 -3.61
N LEU A 465 23.87 11.66 -2.83
CA LEU A 465 22.45 11.36 -2.99
C LEU A 465 21.88 12.05 -4.24
N ALA A 466 22.24 13.32 -4.48
CA ALA A 466 21.86 14.03 -5.69
C ALA A 466 22.40 13.32 -6.96
N ASP A 467 23.65 12.83 -6.91
CA ASP A 467 24.23 12.03 -8.00
C ASP A 467 23.53 10.69 -8.21
N HIS A 468 23.09 10.04 -7.13
CA HIS A 468 22.26 8.85 -7.21
C HIS A 468 20.93 9.15 -7.90
N TYR A 469 20.23 10.20 -7.49
CA TYR A 469 18.93 10.57 -8.07
C TYR A 469 19.05 10.98 -9.54
N ARG A 470 20.14 11.65 -9.95
CA ARG A 470 20.44 11.90 -11.37
C ARG A 470 20.54 10.60 -12.17
N LYS A 471 21.19 9.57 -11.63
CA LYS A 471 21.28 8.26 -12.29
C LYS A 471 19.91 7.58 -12.37
N VAL A 472 19.14 7.64 -11.29
CA VAL A 472 17.76 7.11 -11.25
C VAL A 472 16.91 7.78 -12.33
N VAL A 473 16.88 9.11 -12.38
CA VAL A 473 16.11 9.88 -13.37
C VAL A 473 16.50 9.53 -14.81
N ARG A 474 17.80 9.41 -15.11
CA ARG A 474 18.25 9.00 -16.45
C ARG A 474 17.81 7.58 -16.80
N ALA A 475 17.96 6.63 -15.89
CA ALA A 475 17.53 5.24 -16.13
C ALA A 475 16.01 5.14 -16.31
N MET A 476 15.24 5.92 -15.55
CA MET A 476 13.79 6.03 -15.75
C MET A 476 13.46 6.58 -17.14
N ASP A 477 14.16 7.63 -17.59
CA ASP A 477 13.94 8.25 -18.90
C ASP A 477 14.27 7.29 -20.05
N GLU A 478 15.36 6.53 -19.95
CA GLU A 478 15.73 5.49 -20.91
C GLU A 478 14.63 4.43 -21.04
N GLU A 479 14.05 3.99 -19.92
CA GLU A 479 12.94 3.03 -19.94
C GLU A 479 11.63 3.63 -20.48
N VAL A 480 11.32 4.89 -20.14
CA VAL A 480 10.16 5.62 -20.71
C VAL A 480 10.29 5.73 -22.23
N GLN A 481 11.46 6.11 -22.72
CA GLN A 481 11.75 6.17 -24.15
C GLN A 481 11.68 4.77 -24.79
N HIS A 482 12.22 3.74 -24.14
CA HIS A 482 12.14 2.36 -24.63
C HIS A 482 10.69 1.89 -24.81
N GLN A 483 9.84 2.10 -23.79
CA GLN A 483 8.41 1.76 -23.88
C GLN A 483 7.66 2.60 -24.93
N THR A 484 8.14 3.80 -25.25
CA THR A 484 7.56 4.65 -26.29
C THR A 484 7.77 4.04 -27.68
N HIS A 485 8.95 3.46 -27.96
CA HIS A 485 9.26 2.87 -29.27
C HIS A 485 8.43 1.61 -29.59
N GLY A 486 7.93 0.90 -28.56
CA GLY A 486 7.06 -0.27 -28.69
C GLY A 486 5.63 -0.04 -28.18
N ALA A 487 5.21 1.22 -28.07
CA ALA A 487 3.98 1.58 -27.37
C ALA A 487 2.73 0.97 -28.04
N THR A 488 1.94 0.26 -27.23
CA THR A 488 0.63 -0.21 -27.61
C THR A 488 -0.42 0.47 -26.74
N TRP A 489 -1.51 0.90 -27.35
CA TRP A 489 -2.69 1.36 -26.62
C TRP A 489 -3.16 0.26 -25.66
N ARG A 490 -3.43 0.61 -24.40
CA ARG A 490 -3.98 -0.30 -23.40
C ARG A 490 -5.19 0.32 -22.70
N PRO A 491 -6.16 -0.50 -22.29
CA PRO A 491 -7.29 -0.02 -21.51
C PRO A 491 -6.81 0.45 -20.13
N GLU A 492 -7.51 1.43 -19.55
CA GLU A 492 -7.22 1.93 -18.20
C GLU A 492 -7.11 0.78 -17.19
N PRO A 493 -6.08 0.77 -16.33
CA PRO A 493 -5.82 -0.35 -15.49
C PRO A 493 -6.67 -0.24 -14.22
N MET A 494 -6.88 -1.37 -13.57
CA MET A 494 -7.40 -1.35 -12.21
C MET A 494 -6.26 -1.02 -11.24
N THR A 495 -6.32 0.18 -10.66
CA THR A 495 -5.24 0.73 -9.82
C THR A 495 -5.15 0.12 -8.41
N SER A 496 -6.24 -0.41 -7.90
CA SER A 496 -6.30 -1.02 -6.56
C SER A 496 -6.64 -2.51 -6.67
N ARG A 497 -5.76 -3.36 -6.15
CA ARG A 497 -5.89 -4.82 -6.12
C ARG A 497 -5.40 -5.36 -4.79
N GLU A 498 -6.27 -6.11 -4.11
CA GLU A 498 -5.92 -6.77 -2.85
C GLU A 498 -5.53 -8.24 -3.09
N ASN A 499 -5.95 -8.82 -4.22
CA ASN A 499 -5.72 -10.21 -4.62
C ASN A 499 -6.10 -11.21 -3.51
N LEU A 500 -7.28 -11.05 -2.91
CA LEU A 500 -7.75 -11.93 -1.84
C LEU A 500 -8.29 -13.24 -2.37
N ILE A 501 -8.83 -13.24 -3.59
CA ILE A 501 -9.43 -14.43 -4.17
C ILE A 501 -8.33 -15.45 -4.51
N GLY A 502 -8.43 -16.64 -3.93
CA GLY A 502 -7.48 -17.72 -4.15
C GLY A 502 -6.22 -17.67 -3.28
N LEU A 503 -6.11 -16.70 -2.37
CA LEU A 503 -5.18 -16.80 -1.24
C LEU A 503 -5.77 -17.79 -0.24
N ILE A 504 -5.15 -18.96 -0.11
CA ILE A 504 -5.34 -19.81 1.05
C ILE A 504 -4.44 -19.20 2.12
N ASP A 505 -5.03 -18.70 3.21
CA ASP A 505 -4.26 -18.29 4.39
C ASP A 505 -3.37 -19.49 4.80
N GLY A 506 -2.06 -19.28 4.73
CA GLY A 506 -1.04 -20.24 5.18
C GLY A 506 -0.66 -19.99 6.62
#